data_AF-A0A1G1DHM7-F1
#
_entry.id   AF-A0A1G1DHM7-F1
#
_cell.length_a   1.000
_cell.length_b   1.000
_cell.length_c   1.000
_cell.angle_alpha   90.00
_cell.angle_beta   90.00
_cell.angle_gamma   90.00
#
_symmetry.space_group_name_H-M   'P 1'
#
loop_
_entity.id
_entity.type
_entity.pdbx_description
1 polymer ?
#
loop_
_entity_poly.entity_id
_entity_poly.type
_entity_poly.pdbx_seq_one_letter_code
_entity_poly.pdbx_strand_id
1 'polypeptide(L)'
;MGKALLKVFTFMIILVVIFLWVGHTITAMTGGERKAQAIVGINPEAGEAIFWGKGRCHTCHSIGDKGSAVRCPNLGVFGEKFTLPIGLRAAERAKEREKQTGKPYTAVDYLLECIGNPPAYVVEGYKNEMPIVYAPPISLTLDEVKAVISYLQSQGGEVNIEAISNPPGEGKNLLNRIAAAVSAGGGDPTNGEKAFFDASGAACGTCHTVKGNGKGVGPDLSAIGTKGVKYIQESIVEPSSTITKGFESFKITTKDNNIIVGLKKGEDGEGIELLTAKGEVVKVPKSNIAEIIQESKSLMPEELREYITVKDYQDIVAYMLLQKG
;
A
#
# COMPACT_ATOMS: atom_id res chain seq x y z
N MET A 1 -19.04 -33.07 54.74
CA MET A 1 -18.69 -31.97 53.81
C MET A 1 -18.13 -32.45 52.47
N GLY A 2 -17.28 -33.49 52.41
CA GLY A 2 -16.63 -33.93 51.15
C GLY A 2 -17.53 -34.47 50.02
N LYS A 3 -18.62 -35.20 50.32
CA LYS A 3 -19.50 -35.78 49.28
C LYS A 3 -20.30 -34.74 48.49
N ALA A 4 -20.71 -33.64 49.13
CA ALA A 4 -21.43 -32.55 48.46
C ALA A 4 -20.50 -31.74 47.57
N LEU A 5 -19.30 -31.40 48.07
CA LEU A 5 -18.24 -30.76 47.30
C LEU A 5 -17.82 -31.58 46.07
N LEU A 6 -17.68 -32.90 46.21
CA LEU A 6 -17.35 -33.78 45.09
C LEU A 6 -18.44 -33.77 44.01
N LYS A 7 -19.72 -33.81 44.38
CA LYS A 7 -20.84 -33.76 43.42
C LYS A 7 -20.88 -32.42 42.67
N VAL A 8 -20.66 -31.31 43.37
CA VAL A 8 -20.61 -29.98 42.74
C VAL A 8 -19.43 -29.88 41.78
N PHE A 9 -18.26 -30.39 42.17
CA PHE A 9 -17.07 -30.37 41.33
C PHE A 9 -17.23 -31.22 40.06
N THR A 10 -17.80 -32.43 40.20
CA THR A 10 -18.11 -33.29 39.05
C THR A 10 -19.12 -32.62 38.11
N PHE A 11 -20.17 -31.98 38.65
CA PHE A 11 -21.13 -31.25 37.84
C PHE A 11 -20.48 -30.09 37.07
N MET A 12 -19.60 -29.33 37.71
CA MET A 12 -18.88 -28.22 37.08
C MET A 12 -17.99 -28.70 35.93
N ILE A 13 -17.26 -29.80 36.11
CA ILE A 13 -16.42 -30.40 35.06
C ILE A 13 -17.30 -30.83 33.88
N ILE A 14 -18.40 -31.54 34.14
CA ILE A 14 -19.33 -31.99 33.09
C ILE A 14 -19.87 -30.78 32.32
N LEU A 15 -20.28 -29.72 33.01
CA LEU A 15 -20.78 -28.50 32.38
C LEU A 15 -19.72 -27.85 31.48
N VAL A 16 -18.48 -27.71 31.96
CA VAL A 16 -17.37 -27.13 31.18
C VAL A 16 -17.05 -28.00 29.97
N VAL A 17 -17.01 -29.33 30.14
CA VAL A 17 -16.77 -30.26 29.02
C VAL A 17 -17.88 -30.17 27.98
N ILE A 18 -19.15 -30.12 28.40
CA ILE A 18 -20.27 -29.94 27.48
C ILE A 18 -20.18 -28.59 26.78
N PHE A 19 -19.87 -27.51 27.50
CA PHE A 19 -19.74 -26.19 26.91
C PHE A 19 -18.60 -26.12 25.87
N LEU A 20 -17.44 -26.69 26.20
CA LEU A 20 -16.31 -26.79 25.27
C LEU A 20 -16.65 -27.69 24.07
N TRP A 21 -17.36 -28.79 24.30
CA TRP A 21 -17.80 -29.70 23.23
C TRP A 21 -18.79 -29.00 22.30
N VAL A 22 -19.84 -28.36 22.83
CA VAL A 22 -20.81 -27.58 22.04
C VAL A 22 -20.10 -26.45 21.29
N GLY A 23 -19.22 -25.71 21.96
CA GLY A 23 -18.42 -24.66 21.32
C GLY A 23 -17.58 -25.21 20.18
N HIS A 24 -16.90 -26.33 20.38
CA HIS A 24 -16.09 -27.00 19.35
C HIS A 24 -16.95 -27.56 18.21
N THR A 25 -18.09 -28.19 18.50
CA THR A 25 -19.00 -28.77 17.50
C THR A 25 -19.68 -27.70 16.67
N ILE A 26 -20.20 -26.64 17.30
CA ILE A 26 -20.76 -25.48 16.58
C ILE A 26 -19.67 -24.87 15.73
N THR A 27 -18.49 -24.61 16.29
CA THR A 27 -17.35 -24.10 15.52
C THR A 27 -17.07 -25.02 14.34
N ALA A 28 -16.90 -26.33 14.52
CA ALA A 28 -16.68 -27.29 13.45
C ALA A 28 -17.78 -27.30 12.37
N MET A 29 -19.05 -27.12 12.76
CA MET A 29 -20.19 -27.09 11.83
C MET A 29 -20.36 -25.75 11.10
N THR A 30 -20.02 -24.62 11.74
CA THR A 30 -20.27 -23.28 11.20
C THR A 30 -19.02 -22.57 10.69
N GLY A 31 -17.81 -23.03 11.03
CA GLY A 31 -16.57 -22.31 10.72
C GLY A 31 -15.28 -22.85 11.35
N GLY A 32 -15.16 -24.16 11.57
CA GLY A 32 -13.94 -24.76 12.09
C GLY A 32 -12.85 -24.52 11.07
N GLU A 33 -11.64 -24.18 11.53
CA GLU A 33 -10.47 -24.00 10.68
C GLU A 33 -10.48 -25.10 9.61
N ARG A 34 -10.95 -24.75 8.41
CA ARG A 34 -10.56 -25.49 7.23
C ARG A 34 -9.06 -25.30 7.30
N LYS A 35 -8.32 -26.35 7.65
CA LYS A 35 -6.90 -26.43 7.32
C LYS A 35 -6.87 -25.93 5.90
N ALA A 36 -6.30 -24.73 5.72
CA ALA A 36 -6.12 -24.15 4.42
C ALA A 36 -5.20 -25.14 3.73
N GLN A 37 -5.79 -26.14 3.08
CA GLN A 37 -5.13 -26.84 2.02
C GLN A 37 -4.78 -25.70 1.10
N ALA A 38 -3.49 -25.37 1.06
CA ALA A 38 -3.01 -24.23 0.32
C ALA A 38 -3.48 -24.45 -1.11
N ILE A 39 -4.60 -23.82 -1.48
CA ILE A 39 -5.06 -23.81 -2.84
C ILE A 39 -4.11 -22.82 -3.49
N VAL A 40 -2.97 -23.34 -3.92
CA VAL A 40 -1.85 -22.56 -4.45
C VAL A 40 -2.18 -22.22 -5.89
N GLY A 41 -2.01 -20.93 -6.24
CA GLY A 41 -2.08 -20.45 -7.60
C GLY A 41 -3.23 -19.48 -7.86
N ILE A 42 -3.24 -18.93 -9.07
CA ILE A 42 -4.25 -17.99 -9.55
C ILE A 42 -5.33 -18.82 -10.26
N ASN A 43 -6.35 -19.25 -9.51
CA ASN A 43 -7.49 -19.99 -10.03
C ASN A 43 -8.77 -19.70 -9.21
N PRO A 44 -9.95 -19.98 -9.77
CA PRO A 44 -11.23 -19.68 -9.10
C PRO A 44 -11.38 -20.36 -7.74
N GLU A 45 -10.87 -21.56 -7.55
CA GLU A 45 -10.97 -22.30 -6.30
C GLU A 45 -10.15 -21.62 -5.19
N ALA A 46 -8.95 -21.15 -5.51
CA ALA A 46 -8.11 -20.37 -4.60
C ALA A 46 -8.79 -19.03 -4.27
N GLY A 47 -9.33 -18.36 -5.29
CA GLY A 47 -10.05 -17.10 -5.13
C GLY A 47 -11.28 -17.24 -4.25
N GLU A 48 -12.03 -18.33 -4.39
CA GLU A 48 -13.18 -18.64 -3.54
C GLU A 48 -12.74 -18.79 -2.08
N ALA A 49 -11.72 -19.60 -1.82
CA ALA A 49 -11.21 -19.82 -0.47
C ALA A 49 -10.74 -18.51 0.18
N ILE A 50 -10.13 -17.60 -0.58
CA ILE A 50 -9.71 -16.29 -0.09
C ILE A 50 -10.94 -15.41 0.17
N PHE A 51 -11.90 -15.33 -0.76
CA PHE A 51 -13.11 -14.52 -0.64
C PHE A 51 -13.91 -14.85 0.63
N TRP A 52 -14.09 -16.15 0.90
CA TRP A 52 -14.81 -16.66 2.07
C TRP A 52 -13.93 -16.84 3.32
N GLY A 53 -12.63 -16.57 3.22
CA GLY A 53 -11.65 -16.77 4.28
C GLY A 53 -10.83 -15.52 4.54
N LYS A 54 -9.54 -15.56 4.17
CA LYS A 54 -8.55 -14.50 4.46
C LYS A 54 -9.01 -13.10 4.01
N GLY A 55 -9.60 -13.01 2.83
CA GLY A 55 -10.08 -11.76 2.23
C GLY A 55 -11.28 -11.15 2.96
N ARG A 56 -12.01 -11.95 3.76
CA ARG A 56 -13.21 -11.54 4.53
C ARG A 56 -14.26 -10.79 3.70
N CYS A 57 -14.26 -10.97 2.38
CA CYS A 57 -15.14 -10.25 1.47
C CYS A 57 -16.61 -10.54 1.77
N HIS A 58 -16.90 -11.78 2.20
CA HIS A 58 -18.24 -12.23 2.60
C HIS A 58 -18.87 -11.47 3.78
N THR A 59 -18.07 -10.74 4.57
CA THR A 59 -18.57 -9.95 5.70
C THR A 59 -19.33 -8.69 5.27
N CYS A 60 -19.18 -8.30 4.00
CA CYS A 60 -19.78 -7.13 3.39
C CYS A 60 -20.46 -7.42 2.05
N HIS A 61 -20.02 -8.44 1.33
CA HIS A 61 -20.61 -8.87 0.07
C HIS A 61 -21.34 -10.20 0.23
N SER A 62 -22.42 -10.37 -0.55
CA SER A 62 -23.05 -11.67 -0.79
C SER A 62 -22.78 -12.14 -2.21
N ILE A 63 -22.81 -13.46 -2.42
CA ILE A 63 -22.93 -14.09 -3.73
C ILE A 63 -24.14 -15.02 -3.64
N GLY A 64 -25.20 -14.69 -4.37
CA GLY A 64 -26.49 -15.35 -4.21
C GLY A 64 -27.06 -15.08 -2.82
N ASP A 65 -27.36 -16.15 -2.09
CA ASP A 65 -27.92 -16.15 -0.74
C ASP A 65 -26.86 -16.24 0.39
N LYS A 66 -25.58 -16.41 0.03
CA LYS A 66 -24.48 -16.53 1.01
C LYS A 66 -23.76 -15.20 1.20
N GLY A 67 -23.31 -14.92 2.43
CA GLY A 67 -22.59 -13.69 2.80
C GLY A 67 -23.52 -12.59 3.33
N SER A 68 -23.01 -11.35 3.44
CA SER A 68 -23.73 -10.23 4.05
C SER A 68 -23.75 -8.98 3.15
N ALA A 69 -24.66 -8.91 2.17
CA ALA A 69 -24.83 -7.77 1.27
C ALA A 69 -25.68 -6.61 1.82
N VAL A 70 -25.69 -6.41 3.15
CA VAL A 70 -26.43 -5.29 3.76
C VAL A 70 -25.70 -3.96 3.53
N ARG A 71 -24.36 -3.98 3.60
CA ARG A 71 -23.51 -2.78 3.51
C ARG A 71 -22.90 -2.57 2.14
N CYS A 72 -22.63 -3.65 1.40
CA CYS A 72 -22.03 -3.57 0.07
C CYS A 72 -22.86 -4.35 -0.97
N PRO A 73 -22.64 -4.08 -2.28
CA PRO A 73 -23.40 -4.72 -3.36
C PRO A 73 -23.37 -6.25 -3.31
N ASN A 74 -24.51 -6.88 -3.62
CA ASN A 74 -24.53 -8.32 -3.91
C ASN A 74 -23.78 -8.57 -5.23
N LEU A 75 -22.85 -9.51 -5.21
CA LEU A 75 -21.99 -9.89 -6.32
C LEU A 75 -22.60 -11.02 -7.17
N GLY A 76 -23.65 -11.69 -6.69
CA GLY A 76 -24.47 -12.60 -7.50
C GLY A 76 -25.65 -11.88 -8.17
N VAL A 77 -26.62 -12.69 -8.61
CA VAL A 77 -27.93 -12.20 -9.08
C VAL A 77 -28.82 -11.96 -7.86
N PHE A 78 -29.36 -10.75 -7.73
CA PHE A 78 -30.19 -10.36 -6.58
C PHE A 78 -31.16 -9.23 -6.91
N GLY A 79 -32.46 -9.54 -6.84
CA GLY A 79 -33.54 -8.60 -7.09
C GLY A 79 -33.47 -7.96 -8.49
N GLU A 80 -34.13 -6.82 -8.64
CA GLU A 80 -34.16 -6.06 -9.90
C GLU A 80 -32.90 -5.20 -10.10
N LYS A 81 -32.16 -4.92 -9.02
CA LYS A 81 -30.95 -4.07 -9.07
C LYS A 81 -29.72 -4.81 -9.59
N PHE A 82 -29.61 -6.11 -9.32
CA PHE A 82 -28.47 -6.94 -9.72
C PHE A 82 -28.94 -8.12 -10.55
N THR A 83 -29.27 -7.86 -11.82
CA THR A 83 -29.81 -8.86 -12.75
C THR A 83 -28.75 -9.81 -13.30
N LEU A 84 -27.47 -9.41 -13.27
CA LEU A 84 -26.34 -10.20 -13.73
C LEU A 84 -25.36 -10.49 -12.59
N PRO A 85 -24.74 -11.69 -12.57
CA PRO A 85 -23.67 -11.99 -11.65
C PRO A 85 -22.41 -11.17 -11.98
N ILE A 86 -21.53 -10.99 -11.00
CA ILE A 86 -20.41 -10.04 -11.09
C ILE A 86 -19.46 -10.32 -12.26
N GLY A 87 -19.27 -11.59 -12.67
CA GLY A 87 -18.40 -11.95 -13.80
C GLY A 87 -18.88 -11.33 -15.11
N LEU A 88 -20.19 -11.32 -15.37
CA LEU A 88 -20.78 -10.67 -16.55
C LEU A 88 -20.95 -9.16 -16.33
N ARG A 89 -21.41 -8.76 -15.15
CA ARG A 89 -21.67 -7.37 -14.79
C ARG A 89 -20.39 -6.51 -14.84
N ALA A 90 -19.23 -7.08 -14.56
CA ALA A 90 -17.94 -6.39 -14.65
C ALA A 90 -17.69 -5.83 -16.06
N ALA A 91 -18.14 -6.51 -17.12
CA ALA A 91 -18.00 -6.02 -18.49
C ALA A 91 -18.89 -4.81 -18.78
N GLU A 92 -20.09 -4.75 -18.21
CA GLU A 92 -20.97 -3.58 -18.32
C GLU A 92 -20.38 -2.38 -17.56
N ARG A 93 -19.89 -2.62 -16.35
CA ARG A 93 -19.25 -1.59 -15.52
C ARG A 93 -17.95 -1.07 -16.15
N ALA A 94 -17.18 -1.92 -16.79
CA ALA A 94 -16.00 -1.50 -17.55
C ALA A 94 -16.36 -0.49 -18.65
N LYS A 95 -17.46 -0.68 -19.40
CA LYS A 95 -17.94 0.28 -20.40
C LYS A 95 -18.38 1.61 -19.77
N GLU A 96 -18.98 1.57 -18.58
CA GLU A 96 -19.31 2.79 -17.83
C GLU A 96 -18.04 3.53 -17.40
N ARG A 97 -17.04 2.80 -16.89
CA ARG A 97 -15.73 3.36 -16.52
C ARG A 97 -15.01 3.97 -17.71
N GLU A 98 -15.06 3.33 -18.87
CA GLU A 98 -14.49 3.87 -20.10
C GLU A 98 -15.13 5.21 -20.47
N LYS A 99 -16.46 5.33 -20.38
CA LYS A 99 -17.16 6.60 -20.60
C LYS A 99 -16.80 7.67 -19.58
N GLN A 100 -16.62 7.29 -18.32
CA GLN A 100 -16.30 8.23 -17.23
C GLN A 100 -14.85 8.72 -17.26
N THR A 101 -13.92 7.85 -17.64
CA THR A 101 -12.47 8.13 -17.58
C THR A 101 -11.88 8.52 -18.93
N GLY A 102 -12.58 8.22 -20.03
CA GLY A 102 -12.06 8.37 -21.39
C GLY A 102 -10.96 7.37 -21.77
N LYS A 103 -10.71 6.35 -20.94
CA LYS A 103 -9.69 5.32 -21.15
C LYS A 103 -10.34 3.96 -21.43
N PRO A 104 -9.74 3.11 -22.26
CA PRO A 104 -10.25 1.76 -22.47
C PRO A 104 -10.20 0.96 -21.16
N TYR A 105 -11.32 0.32 -20.81
CA TYR A 105 -11.45 -0.53 -19.63
C TYR A 105 -11.98 -1.91 -20.02
N THR A 106 -11.31 -2.95 -19.52
CA THR A 106 -11.80 -4.33 -19.58
C THR A 106 -12.52 -4.71 -18.29
N ALA A 107 -13.24 -5.84 -18.29
CA ALA A 107 -13.83 -6.39 -17.08
C ALA A 107 -12.78 -6.69 -15.99
N VAL A 108 -11.58 -7.13 -16.39
CA VAL A 108 -10.46 -7.37 -15.47
C VAL A 108 -9.98 -6.04 -14.86
N ASP A 109 -9.83 -4.99 -15.66
CA ASP A 109 -9.41 -3.67 -15.19
C ASP A 109 -10.40 -3.12 -14.15
N TYR A 110 -11.69 -3.27 -14.41
CA TYR A 110 -12.74 -2.88 -13.47
C TYR A 110 -12.62 -3.63 -12.13
N LEU A 111 -12.44 -4.96 -12.16
CA LEU A 111 -12.29 -5.76 -10.94
C LEU A 111 -11.00 -5.42 -10.18
N LEU A 112 -9.90 -5.19 -10.91
CA LEU A 112 -8.64 -4.69 -10.36
C LEU A 112 -8.80 -3.32 -9.72
N GLU A 113 -9.56 -2.42 -10.32
CA GLU A 113 -9.82 -1.08 -9.77
C GLU A 113 -10.64 -1.18 -8.49
N CYS A 114 -11.70 -1.98 -8.48
CA CYS A 114 -12.57 -2.16 -7.30
C CYS A 114 -11.80 -2.70 -6.09
N ILE A 115 -10.88 -3.64 -6.30
CA ILE A 115 -10.09 -4.25 -5.23
C ILE A 115 -8.84 -3.41 -4.91
N GLY A 116 -8.23 -2.84 -5.93
CA GLY A 116 -6.97 -2.11 -5.88
C GLY A 116 -7.09 -0.67 -5.41
N ASN A 117 -8.22 -0.04 -5.68
CA ASN A 117 -8.56 1.34 -5.32
C ASN A 117 -10.10 1.49 -5.20
N PRO A 118 -10.73 0.88 -4.18
CA PRO A 118 -12.18 0.91 -4.00
C PRO A 118 -12.85 2.30 -4.08
N PRO A 119 -12.23 3.40 -3.59
CA PRO A 119 -12.81 4.73 -3.71
C PRO A 119 -12.93 5.25 -5.16
N ALA A 120 -12.24 4.65 -6.14
CA ALA A 120 -12.23 5.14 -7.52
C ALA A 120 -13.58 4.99 -8.22
N TYR A 121 -14.36 3.99 -7.82
CA TYR A 121 -15.70 3.75 -8.34
C TYR A 121 -16.58 3.11 -7.26
N VAL A 122 -17.60 3.85 -6.84
CA VAL A 122 -18.59 3.38 -5.85
C VAL A 122 -19.92 3.14 -6.57
N VAL A 123 -20.45 1.93 -6.45
CA VAL A 123 -21.75 1.57 -7.04
C VAL A 123 -22.85 2.45 -6.46
N GLU A 124 -23.73 2.95 -7.32
CA GLU A 124 -24.83 3.82 -6.92
C GLU A 124 -25.69 3.22 -5.80
N GLY A 125 -25.97 4.03 -4.78
CA GLY A 125 -26.72 3.65 -3.59
C GLY A 125 -25.90 2.94 -2.51
N TYR A 126 -24.57 2.87 -2.65
CA TYR A 126 -23.66 2.35 -1.62
C TYR A 126 -22.66 3.41 -1.16
N LYS A 127 -22.13 3.22 0.05
CA LYS A 127 -21.08 4.07 0.63
C LYS A 127 -19.69 3.50 0.30
N ASN A 128 -18.69 4.37 0.33
CA ASN A 128 -17.29 3.98 0.23
C ASN A 128 -16.80 3.35 1.55
N GLU A 129 -17.16 2.09 1.78
CA GLU A 129 -16.81 1.34 3.00
C GLU A 129 -15.86 0.16 2.73
N MET A 130 -15.53 -0.12 1.46
CA MET A 130 -14.67 -1.23 1.11
C MET A 130 -13.21 -0.94 1.53
N PRO A 131 -12.59 -1.81 2.34
CA PRO A 131 -11.23 -1.60 2.80
C PRO A 131 -10.22 -1.88 1.68
N ILE A 132 -9.02 -1.31 1.84
CA ILE A 132 -7.86 -1.66 1.03
C ILE A 132 -7.40 -3.08 1.39
N VAL A 133 -7.62 -4.04 0.50
CA VAL A 133 -7.47 -5.48 0.84
C VAL A 133 -6.02 -5.92 1.05
N TYR A 134 -5.05 -5.18 0.52
CA TYR A 134 -3.62 -5.43 0.71
C TYR A 134 -3.07 -4.73 1.96
N ALA A 135 -3.88 -3.93 2.66
CA ALA A 135 -3.53 -3.34 3.94
C ALA A 135 -3.94 -4.22 5.13
N PRO A 136 -3.27 -4.13 6.29
CA PRO A 136 -3.75 -4.74 7.52
C PRO A 136 -5.18 -4.30 7.85
N PRO A 137 -6.04 -5.21 8.36
CA PRO A 137 -5.74 -6.57 8.81
C PRO A 137 -5.88 -7.67 7.73
N ILE A 138 -6.24 -7.33 6.49
CA ILE A 138 -6.52 -8.34 5.44
C ILE A 138 -5.21 -8.81 4.78
N SER A 139 -4.33 -7.88 4.43
CA SER A 139 -2.98 -8.14 3.92
C SER A 139 -2.91 -9.22 2.83
N LEU A 140 -3.77 -9.09 1.80
CA LEU A 140 -3.69 -9.95 0.63
C LEU A 140 -2.40 -9.69 -0.15
N THR A 141 -1.79 -10.76 -0.64
CA THR A 141 -0.70 -10.70 -1.62
C THR A 141 -1.25 -10.38 -3.01
N LEU A 142 -0.36 -10.02 -3.94
CA LEU A 142 -0.75 -9.77 -5.32
C LEU A 142 -1.42 -10.99 -5.97
N ASP A 143 -0.88 -12.19 -5.73
CA ASP A 143 -1.41 -13.42 -6.31
C ASP A 143 -2.75 -13.82 -5.66
N GLU A 144 -2.94 -13.54 -4.38
CA GLU A 144 -4.24 -13.71 -3.72
C GLU A 144 -5.29 -12.76 -4.29
N VAL A 145 -4.93 -11.50 -4.56
CA VAL A 145 -5.84 -10.55 -5.25
C VAL A 145 -6.22 -11.07 -6.63
N LYS A 146 -5.24 -11.54 -7.41
CA LYS A 146 -5.48 -12.14 -8.73
C LYS A 146 -6.38 -13.38 -8.64
N ALA A 147 -6.16 -14.24 -7.65
CA ALA A 147 -7.00 -15.42 -7.41
C ALA A 147 -8.45 -15.00 -7.12
N VAL A 148 -8.67 -14.01 -6.23
CA VAL A 148 -10.02 -13.47 -5.97
C VAL A 148 -10.67 -12.96 -7.25
N ILE A 149 -9.94 -12.25 -8.12
CA ILE A 149 -10.48 -11.78 -9.41
C ILE A 149 -10.89 -12.95 -10.31
N SER A 150 -10.11 -14.03 -10.35
CA SER A 150 -10.48 -15.22 -11.13
C SER A 150 -11.76 -15.88 -10.62
N TYR A 151 -11.98 -15.89 -9.30
CA TYR A 151 -13.24 -16.34 -8.71
C TYR A 151 -14.42 -15.42 -9.03
N LEU A 152 -14.21 -14.10 -8.99
CA LEU A 152 -15.25 -13.14 -9.36
C LEU A 152 -15.62 -13.27 -10.84
N GLN A 153 -14.66 -13.52 -11.74
CA GLN A 153 -14.95 -13.82 -13.14
C GLN A 153 -15.77 -15.11 -13.31
N SER A 154 -15.47 -16.15 -12.53
CA SER A 154 -16.20 -17.43 -12.60
C SER A 154 -17.67 -17.32 -12.17
N GLN A 155 -18.07 -16.20 -11.56
CA GLN A 155 -19.47 -15.89 -11.29
C GLN A 155 -20.19 -15.48 -12.58
N GLY A 156 -20.41 -16.45 -13.46
CA GLY A 156 -21.16 -16.33 -14.70
C GLY A 156 -20.37 -15.83 -15.92
N GLY A 157 -19.11 -15.42 -15.76
CA GLY A 157 -18.23 -15.01 -16.86
C GLY A 157 -17.18 -16.07 -17.22
N GLU A 158 -16.42 -15.78 -18.28
CA GLU A 158 -15.26 -16.59 -18.67
C GLU A 158 -14.01 -16.15 -17.90
N VAL A 159 -13.32 -17.11 -17.29
CA VAL A 159 -12.09 -16.85 -16.53
C VAL A 159 -10.92 -16.73 -17.49
N ASN A 160 -10.21 -15.60 -17.43
CA ASN A 160 -9.02 -15.38 -18.24
C ASN A 160 -7.80 -15.09 -17.34
N ILE A 161 -7.06 -16.14 -17.00
CA ILE A 161 -5.90 -16.06 -16.09
C ILE A 161 -4.76 -15.23 -16.71
N GLU A 162 -4.59 -15.26 -18.03
CA GLU A 162 -3.56 -14.48 -18.73
C GLU A 162 -3.86 -12.98 -18.59
N ALA A 163 -5.09 -12.57 -18.86
CA ALA A 163 -5.53 -11.18 -18.71
C ALA A 163 -5.49 -10.71 -17.25
N ILE A 164 -5.74 -11.60 -16.27
CA ILE A 164 -5.58 -11.28 -14.84
C ILE A 164 -4.11 -11.11 -14.47
N SER A 165 -3.23 -11.95 -15.01
CA SER A 165 -1.82 -11.97 -14.64
C SER A 165 -1.02 -10.85 -15.29
N ASN A 166 -1.36 -10.50 -16.53
CA ASN A 166 -0.70 -9.48 -17.33
C ASN A 166 -1.72 -8.69 -18.18
N PRO A 167 -2.65 -7.95 -17.57
CA PRO A 167 -3.58 -7.09 -18.28
C PRO A 167 -2.82 -5.99 -19.05
N PRO A 168 -3.31 -5.59 -20.23
CA PRO A 168 -2.79 -4.43 -20.93
C PRO A 168 -3.27 -3.12 -20.28
N GLY A 169 -2.73 -1.98 -20.73
CA GLY A 169 -3.29 -0.66 -20.43
C GLY A 169 -3.46 -0.35 -18.94
N GLU A 170 -4.66 0.09 -18.55
CA GLU A 170 -4.96 0.51 -17.17
C GLU A 170 -4.86 -0.64 -16.16
N GLY A 171 -5.20 -1.88 -16.53
CA GLY A 171 -5.02 -3.02 -15.63
C GLY A 171 -3.57 -3.24 -15.23
N LYS A 172 -2.62 -3.00 -16.14
CA LYS A 172 -1.18 -3.07 -15.83
C LYS A 172 -0.80 -2.03 -14.77
N ASN A 173 -1.34 -0.82 -14.89
CA ASN A 173 -1.11 0.27 -13.93
C ASN A 173 -1.70 -0.09 -12.56
N LEU A 174 -2.90 -0.66 -12.53
CA LEU A 174 -3.57 -1.11 -11.30
C LEU A 174 -2.81 -2.25 -10.62
N LEU A 175 -2.32 -3.25 -11.38
CA LEU A 175 -1.47 -4.31 -10.81
C LEU A 175 -0.16 -3.76 -10.26
N ASN A 176 0.49 -2.83 -10.97
CA ASN A 176 1.70 -2.18 -10.48
C ASN A 176 1.44 -1.41 -9.17
N ARG A 177 0.28 -0.74 -9.08
CA ARG A 177 -0.18 -0.06 -7.86
C ARG A 177 -0.34 -1.03 -6.69
N ILE A 178 -1.05 -2.15 -6.91
CA ILE A 178 -1.23 -3.19 -5.88
C ILE A 178 0.11 -3.82 -5.49
N ALA A 179 0.98 -4.12 -6.46
CA ALA A 179 2.30 -4.71 -6.21
C ALA A 179 3.20 -3.79 -5.37
N ALA A 180 3.20 -2.49 -5.69
CA ALA A 180 3.92 -1.47 -4.92
C ALA A 180 3.38 -1.38 -3.48
N ALA A 181 2.06 -1.34 -3.33
CA ALA A 181 1.40 -1.30 -2.04
C ALA A 181 1.71 -2.53 -1.17
N VAL A 182 1.60 -3.73 -1.72
CA VAL A 182 1.94 -4.99 -1.03
C VAL A 182 3.42 -4.98 -0.61
N SER A 183 4.31 -4.57 -1.49
CA SER A 183 5.75 -4.48 -1.21
C SER A 183 6.06 -3.46 -0.11
N ALA A 184 5.27 -2.40 -0.01
CA ALA A 184 5.35 -1.39 1.03
C ALA A 184 4.65 -1.80 2.34
N GLY A 185 4.16 -3.03 2.47
CA GLY A 185 3.49 -3.50 3.68
C GLY A 185 2.02 -3.07 3.81
N GLY A 186 1.37 -2.75 2.68
CA GLY A 186 -0.04 -2.36 2.63
C GLY A 186 -0.27 -0.85 2.50
N GLY A 187 0.74 -0.11 2.05
CA GLY A 187 0.64 1.33 1.85
C GLY A 187 -0.28 1.72 0.67
N ASP A 188 -0.97 2.85 0.77
CA ASP A 188 -1.76 3.45 -0.31
C ASP A 188 -0.92 4.50 -1.05
N PRO A 189 -0.56 4.28 -2.32
CA PRO A 189 0.26 5.24 -3.08
C PRO A 189 -0.38 6.63 -3.26
N THR A 190 -1.71 6.73 -3.23
CA THR A 190 -2.41 8.02 -3.35
C THR A 190 -2.30 8.83 -2.06
N ASN A 191 -2.36 8.18 -0.90
CA ASN A 191 -2.06 8.85 0.36
C ASN A 191 -0.56 9.13 0.49
N GLY A 192 0.28 8.27 -0.09
CA GLY A 192 1.73 8.42 -0.10
C GLY A 192 2.17 9.68 -0.81
N GLU A 193 1.55 9.99 -1.95
CA GLU A 193 1.77 11.25 -2.66
C GLU A 193 1.43 12.46 -1.78
N LYS A 194 0.28 12.43 -1.11
CA LYS A 194 -0.14 13.52 -0.22
C LYS A 194 0.84 13.68 0.94
N ALA A 195 1.20 12.60 1.61
CA ALA A 195 2.12 12.60 2.74
C ALA A 195 3.54 13.05 2.32
N PHE A 196 3.99 12.66 1.12
CA PHE A 196 5.28 13.07 0.58
C PHE A 196 5.37 14.59 0.39
N PHE A 197 4.29 15.23 -0.08
CA PHE A 197 4.24 16.68 -0.32
C PHE A 197 3.69 17.48 0.87
N ASP A 198 3.24 16.83 1.94
CA ASP A 198 2.76 17.51 3.13
C ASP A 198 3.93 18.10 3.93
N ALA A 199 4.02 19.44 3.92
CA ALA A 199 5.02 20.19 4.65
C ALA A 199 4.87 20.11 6.19
N SER A 200 3.70 19.67 6.69
CA SER A 200 3.43 19.50 8.13
C SER A 200 3.82 18.11 8.64
N GLY A 201 4.07 17.16 7.73
CA GLY A 201 4.40 15.78 8.03
C GLY A 201 5.81 15.41 7.56
N ALA A 202 5.90 14.44 6.64
CA ALA A 202 7.18 13.93 6.15
C ALA A 202 8.01 14.98 5.38
N ALA A 203 7.35 15.99 4.80
CA ALA A 203 7.95 17.12 4.10
C ALA A 203 9.00 16.73 3.03
N CYS A 204 8.94 15.53 2.47
CA CYS A 204 9.93 15.04 1.52
C CYS A 204 10.02 15.96 0.29
N GLY A 205 8.88 16.49 -0.16
CA GLY A 205 8.78 17.44 -1.26
C GLY A 205 9.43 18.81 -1.01
N THR A 206 9.80 19.16 0.23
CA THR A 206 10.57 20.39 0.51
C THR A 206 12.03 20.26 0.14
N CYS A 207 12.51 19.03 -0.09
CA CYS A 207 13.88 18.77 -0.49
C CYS A 207 13.97 18.04 -1.82
N HIS A 208 13.03 17.16 -2.15
CA HIS A 208 13.07 16.32 -3.33
C HIS A 208 12.07 16.74 -4.40
N THR A 209 12.41 16.46 -5.65
CA THR A 209 11.48 16.58 -6.77
C THR A 209 10.92 15.22 -7.18
N VAL A 210 9.68 15.22 -7.66
CA VAL A 210 9.07 14.11 -8.40
C VAL A 210 8.34 14.72 -9.60
N LYS A 211 8.72 14.32 -10.80
CA LYS A 211 8.19 14.78 -12.09
C LYS A 211 8.12 16.31 -12.19
N GLY A 212 9.17 16.97 -11.71
CA GLY A 212 9.29 18.43 -11.69
C GLY A 212 8.54 19.16 -10.57
N ASN A 213 7.81 18.46 -9.71
CA ASN A 213 7.16 19.04 -8.53
C ASN A 213 8.02 18.86 -7.27
N GLY A 214 8.10 19.87 -6.41
CA GLY A 214 8.94 19.90 -5.20
C GLY A 214 10.10 20.89 -5.29
N LYS A 215 11.10 20.74 -4.42
CA LYS A 215 12.33 21.57 -4.43
C LYS A 215 13.56 20.73 -4.80
N GLY A 216 14.58 21.35 -5.39
CA GLY A 216 15.80 20.69 -5.89
C GLY A 216 16.99 20.71 -4.92
N VAL A 217 16.73 20.50 -3.62
CA VAL A 217 17.81 20.42 -2.62
C VAL A 217 18.44 19.03 -2.63
N GLY A 218 17.62 18.01 -2.48
CA GLY A 218 17.95 16.61 -2.66
C GLY A 218 17.77 16.13 -4.11
N PRO A 219 18.09 14.85 -4.38
CA PRO A 219 17.99 14.26 -5.72
C PRO A 219 16.56 14.19 -6.22
N ASP A 220 16.42 14.18 -7.54
CA ASP A 220 15.16 13.88 -8.23
C ASP A 220 14.79 12.41 -8.02
N LEU A 221 13.58 12.17 -7.49
CA LEU A 221 13.06 10.85 -7.16
C LEU A 221 12.12 10.30 -8.23
N SER A 222 11.96 10.97 -9.38
CA SER A 222 11.08 10.55 -10.49
C SER A 222 11.31 9.12 -10.99
N ALA A 223 12.52 8.58 -10.81
CA ALA A 223 12.89 7.22 -11.21
C ALA A 223 13.30 6.30 -10.04
N ILE A 224 13.06 6.71 -8.79
CA ILE A 224 13.57 6.01 -7.60
C ILE A 224 13.04 4.57 -7.46
N GLY A 225 11.83 4.31 -7.95
CA GLY A 225 11.20 2.99 -7.97
C GLY A 225 12.00 1.92 -8.72
N THR A 226 12.90 2.33 -9.64
CA THR A 226 13.82 1.41 -10.33
C THR A 226 14.88 0.81 -9.40
N LYS A 227 15.16 1.44 -8.24
CA LYS A 227 16.10 0.94 -7.23
C LYS A 227 15.50 -0.14 -6.33
N GLY A 228 14.18 -0.30 -6.36
CA GLY A 228 13.46 -1.31 -5.58
C GLY A 228 13.18 -0.93 -4.13
N VAL A 229 12.33 -1.73 -3.49
CA VAL A 229 11.75 -1.41 -2.17
C VAL A 229 12.79 -1.29 -1.06
N LYS A 230 13.78 -2.19 -1.02
CA LYS A 230 14.81 -2.20 0.03
C LYS A 230 15.61 -0.90 0.03
N TYR A 231 16.02 -0.43 -1.15
CA TYR A 231 16.78 0.80 -1.29
C TYR A 231 15.99 2.01 -0.81
N ILE A 232 14.71 2.11 -1.19
CA ILE A 232 13.81 3.19 -0.77
C ILE A 232 13.62 3.17 0.74
N GLN A 233 13.31 2.01 1.30
CA GLN A 233 13.09 1.83 2.73
C GLN A 233 14.34 2.22 3.52
N GLU A 234 15.52 1.73 3.11
CA GLU A 234 16.79 2.05 3.74
C GLU A 234 17.12 3.54 3.63
N SER A 235 16.89 4.17 2.47
CA SER A 235 17.16 5.61 2.28
C SER A 235 16.30 6.52 3.17
N ILE A 236 15.07 6.11 3.48
CA ILE A 236 14.18 6.86 4.38
C ILE A 236 14.57 6.64 5.85
N VAL A 237 14.94 5.41 6.17
CA VAL A 237 15.18 4.94 7.54
C VAL A 237 16.59 5.34 7.99
N GLU A 238 17.59 5.20 7.14
CA GLU A 238 19.01 5.50 7.38
C GLU A 238 19.59 6.33 6.21
N PRO A 239 19.24 7.63 6.09
CA PRO A 239 19.63 8.45 4.95
C PRO A 239 21.15 8.65 4.80
N SER A 240 21.91 8.48 5.88
CA SER A 240 23.38 8.55 5.88
C SER A 240 24.05 7.23 5.47
N SER A 241 23.32 6.11 5.31
CA SER A 241 23.92 4.81 4.95
C SER A 241 24.46 4.80 3.51
N THR A 242 23.74 5.46 2.60
CA THR A 242 24.11 5.58 1.19
C THR A 242 23.80 6.98 0.69
N ILE A 243 24.83 7.83 0.62
CA ILE A 243 24.70 9.18 0.07
C ILE A 243 24.87 9.11 -1.45
N THR A 244 23.89 9.68 -2.17
CA THR A 244 23.95 9.74 -3.63
C THR A 244 25.09 10.66 -4.08
N LYS A 245 25.87 10.22 -5.06
CA LYS A 245 26.98 11.01 -5.61
C LYS A 245 26.49 12.39 -6.08
N GLY A 246 27.18 13.45 -5.66
CA GLY A 246 26.80 14.84 -5.91
C GLY A 246 25.85 15.44 -4.88
N PHE A 247 25.47 14.68 -3.86
CA PHE A 247 24.67 15.12 -2.71
C PHE A 247 25.42 14.92 -1.39
N GLU A 248 26.75 14.88 -1.44
CA GLU A 248 27.61 14.90 -0.26
C GLU A 248 27.51 16.26 0.45
N SER A 249 27.36 16.23 1.76
CA SER A 249 27.30 17.44 2.57
C SER A 249 28.70 17.85 3.04
N PHE A 250 28.94 19.15 3.06
CA PHE A 250 30.20 19.76 3.49
C PHE A 250 29.93 20.74 4.61
N LYS A 251 30.79 20.71 5.63
CA LYS A 251 30.86 21.68 6.70
C LYS A 251 32.05 22.60 6.46
N ILE A 252 31.77 23.88 6.28
CA ILE A 252 32.79 24.93 6.17
C ILE A 252 32.79 25.75 7.46
N THR A 253 33.94 25.78 8.12
CA THR A 253 34.21 26.69 9.23
C THR A 253 34.94 27.91 8.70
N THR A 254 34.37 29.10 8.88
CA THR A 254 34.99 30.37 8.50
C THR A 254 35.98 30.86 9.57
N LYS A 255 36.89 31.76 9.20
CA LYS A 255 37.86 32.37 10.15
C LYS A 255 37.18 33.18 11.24
N ASP A 256 35.95 33.64 10.99
CA ASP A 256 35.10 34.33 11.96
C ASP A 256 34.31 33.35 12.86
N ASN A 257 34.66 32.06 12.84
CA ASN A 257 34.01 30.96 13.55
C ASN A 257 32.54 30.69 13.18
N ASN A 258 32.05 31.20 12.04
CA ASN A 258 30.74 30.77 11.51
C ASN A 258 30.85 29.40 10.84
N ILE A 259 29.88 28.53 11.10
CA ILE A 259 29.77 27.20 10.52
C ILE A 259 28.64 27.18 9.51
N ILE A 260 28.95 26.73 8.29
CA ILE A 260 27.99 26.62 7.19
C ILE A 260 27.99 25.16 6.73
N VAL A 261 26.80 24.54 6.70
CA VAL A 261 26.60 23.16 6.24
C VAL A 261 25.69 23.15 5.03
N GLY A 262 26.10 22.46 3.97
CA GLY A 262 25.31 22.36 2.74
C GLY A 262 25.91 21.42 1.71
N LEU A 263 25.22 21.25 0.58
CA LEU A 263 25.73 20.48 -0.57
C LEU A 263 26.62 21.35 -1.42
N LYS A 264 27.77 20.82 -1.84
CA LYS A 264 28.67 21.55 -2.74
C LYS A 264 28.05 21.64 -4.15
N LYS A 265 27.63 22.84 -4.56
CA LYS A 265 27.12 23.09 -5.92
C LYS A 265 28.21 23.47 -6.90
N GLY A 266 29.25 24.14 -6.42
CA GLY A 266 30.35 24.62 -7.23
C GLY A 266 31.54 25.07 -6.41
N GLU A 267 32.69 25.15 -7.06
CA GLU A 267 33.90 25.78 -6.52
C GLU A 267 34.61 26.47 -7.68
N ASP A 268 34.97 27.73 -7.48
CA ASP A 268 35.75 28.52 -8.44
C ASP A 268 37.03 29.07 -7.78
N GLY A 269 37.72 29.97 -8.47
CA GLY A 269 38.93 30.61 -7.94
C GLY A 269 38.69 31.51 -6.72
N GLU A 270 37.45 31.97 -6.52
CA GLU A 270 37.08 32.96 -5.51
C GLU A 270 36.47 32.32 -4.26
N GLY A 271 35.72 31.23 -4.40
CA GLY A 271 34.93 30.65 -3.33
C GLY A 271 34.36 29.27 -3.60
N ILE A 272 33.64 28.78 -2.59
CA ILE A 272 32.88 27.53 -2.64
C ILE A 272 31.39 27.88 -2.47
N GLU A 273 30.54 27.32 -3.32
CA GLU A 273 29.10 27.48 -3.25
C GLU A 273 28.45 26.27 -2.57
N LEU A 274 27.76 26.52 -1.48
CA LEU A 274 26.99 25.53 -0.74
C LEU A 274 25.50 25.78 -0.89
N LEU A 275 24.73 24.76 -1.24
CA LEU A 275 23.27 24.76 -1.11
C LEU A 275 22.90 24.27 0.30
N THR A 276 22.34 25.15 1.12
CA THR A 276 21.91 24.82 2.48
C THR A 276 20.62 24.00 2.48
N ALA A 277 20.29 23.36 3.61
CA ALA A 277 19.03 22.65 3.79
C ALA A 277 17.78 23.54 3.61
N LYS A 278 17.92 24.87 3.73
CA LYS A 278 16.85 25.84 3.47
C LYS A 278 16.61 26.10 1.98
N GLY A 279 17.47 25.59 1.11
CA GLY A 279 17.45 25.85 -0.32
C GLY A 279 18.18 27.14 -0.73
N GLU A 280 18.97 27.73 0.17
CA GLU A 280 19.76 28.95 -0.09
C GLU A 280 21.16 28.58 -0.59
N VAL A 281 21.62 29.24 -1.66
CA VAL A 281 23.00 29.12 -2.13
C VAL A 281 23.86 30.17 -1.42
N VAL A 282 24.88 29.71 -0.70
CA VAL A 282 25.84 30.55 0.02
C VAL A 282 27.22 30.38 -0.62
N LYS A 283 27.78 31.47 -1.16
CA LYS A 283 29.18 31.51 -1.63
C LYS A 283 30.09 31.90 -0.48
N VAL A 284 30.99 31.00 -0.09
CA VAL A 284 32.00 31.25 0.95
C VAL A 284 33.33 31.57 0.28
N PRO A 285 33.88 32.79 0.42
CA PRO A 285 35.17 33.14 -0.17
C PRO A 285 36.29 32.27 0.40
N LYS A 286 37.18 31.74 -0.45
CA LYS A 286 38.30 30.89 -0.02
C LYS A 286 39.21 31.59 1.00
N SER A 287 39.35 32.91 0.89
CA SER A 287 40.09 33.73 1.83
C SER A 287 39.51 33.72 3.25
N ASN A 288 38.21 33.46 3.42
CA ASN A 288 37.53 33.38 4.71
C ASN A 288 37.37 31.94 5.24
N ILE A 289 37.82 30.92 4.50
CA ILE A 289 37.73 29.53 4.94
C ILE A 289 38.87 29.23 5.92
N ALA A 290 38.52 28.69 7.09
CA ALA A 290 39.48 28.13 8.04
C ALA A 290 39.60 26.62 7.86
N GLU A 291 38.47 25.92 7.67
CA GLU A 291 38.42 24.47 7.54
C GLU A 291 37.27 24.04 6.64
N ILE A 292 37.47 22.94 5.89
CA ILE A 292 36.44 22.27 5.09
C ILE A 292 36.46 20.79 5.45
N ILE A 293 35.32 20.27 5.87
CA ILE A 293 35.13 18.85 6.18
C ILE A 293 34.00 18.32 5.29
N GLN A 294 34.26 17.23 4.59
CA GLN A 294 33.19 16.43 4.01
C GLN A 294 32.57 15.61 5.13
N GLU A 295 31.27 15.78 5.38
CA GLU A 295 30.57 15.08 6.44
C GLU A 295 30.19 13.67 5.97
N SER A 296 30.15 12.72 6.92
CA SER A 296 29.58 11.40 6.69
C SER A 296 28.05 11.37 6.82
N LYS A 297 27.45 12.47 7.27
CA LYS A 297 26.00 12.61 7.45
C LYS A 297 25.33 13.22 6.23
N SER A 298 24.15 12.72 5.89
CA SER A 298 23.30 13.32 4.86
C SER A 298 22.70 14.65 5.33
N LEU A 299 22.31 15.52 4.39
CA LEU A 299 21.41 16.64 4.70
C LEU A 299 19.96 16.20 4.90
N MET A 300 19.61 14.99 4.49
CA MET A 300 18.30 14.41 4.79
C MET A 300 18.23 14.06 6.28
N PRO A 301 17.18 14.48 7.02
CA PRO A 301 17.12 14.30 8.47
C PRO A 301 17.09 12.81 8.88
N GLU A 302 17.83 12.42 9.93
CA GLU A 302 17.84 11.05 10.45
C GLU A 302 16.58 10.76 11.29
N GLU A 303 16.00 11.83 11.86
CA GLU A 303 14.87 11.79 12.78
C GLU A 303 13.52 11.68 12.06
N LEU A 304 13.48 11.47 10.74
CA LEU A 304 12.22 11.36 9.97
C LEU A 304 11.25 10.34 10.59
N ARG A 305 11.77 9.27 11.19
CA ARG A 305 10.98 8.24 11.88
C ARG A 305 10.19 8.76 13.09
N GLU A 306 10.59 9.89 13.66
CA GLU A 306 9.92 10.55 14.78
C GLU A 306 8.74 11.43 14.31
N TYR A 307 8.76 11.85 13.04
CA TYR A 307 7.79 12.79 12.46
C TYR A 307 6.77 12.12 11.52
N ILE A 308 6.98 10.86 11.14
CA ILE A 308 6.08 10.12 10.25
C ILE A 308 5.48 8.91 10.95
N THR A 309 4.19 8.66 10.73
CA THR A 309 3.57 7.43 11.22
C THR A 309 4.03 6.23 10.40
N VAL A 310 3.90 5.01 10.94
CA VAL A 310 4.14 3.78 10.17
C VAL A 310 3.26 3.75 8.91
N LYS A 311 2.04 4.28 8.98
CA LYS A 311 1.14 4.32 7.82
C LYS A 311 1.64 5.28 6.76
N ASP A 312 2.05 6.49 7.13
CA ASP A 312 2.60 7.47 6.19
C ASP A 312 3.87 6.93 5.53
N TYR A 313 4.73 6.27 6.32
CA TYR A 313 5.92 5.60 5.80
C TYR A 313 5.57 4.56 4.73
N GLN A 314 4.64 3.64 5.01
CA GLN A 314 4.22 2.62 4.04
C GLN A 314 3.60 3.27 2.79
N ASP A 315 2.79 4.31 2.98
CA ASP A 315 2.14 5.03 1.90
C ASP A 315 3.18 5.72 0.99
N ILE A 316 4.15 6.42 1.59
CA ILE A 316 5.26 7.06 0.88
C ILE A 316 6.10 6.04 0.12
N VAL A 317 6.46 4.90 0.75
CA VAL A 317 7.21 3.83 0.07
C VAL A 317 6.41 3.28 -1.12
N ALA A 318 5.10 3.07 -0.96
CA ALA A 318 4.22 2.61 -2.04
C ALA A 318 4.18 3.62 -3.20
N TYR A 319 4.12 4.92 -2.90
CA TYR A 319 4.17 6.00 -3.89
C TYR A 319 5.54 6.06 -4.61
N MET A 320 6.64 5.97 -3.88
CA MET A 320 8.01 5.99 -4.42
C MET A 320 8.29 4.80 -5.35
N LEU A 321 7.74 3.63 -5.05
CA LEU A 321 7.85 2.45 -5.91
C LEU A 321 7.19 2.60 -7.29
N LEU A 322 6.24 3.53 -7.42
CA LEU A 322 5.59 3.85 -8.70
C LEU A 322 6.39 4.86 -9.55
N GLN A 323 7.42 5.50 -9.00
CA GLN A 323 8.23 6.48 -9.71
C GLN A 323 9.31 5.77 -10.53
N LYS A 324 9.06 5.58 -11.84
CA LYS A 324 9.93 4.81 -12.74
C LYS A 324 10.39 5.61 -13.97
N GLY A 325 10.36 6.94 -13.91
CA GLY A 325 10.54 7.85 -15.04
C GLY A 325 9.21 8.35 -15.55
#